data_AF-A0AAW1TW90-F1
#
_entry.id   AF-A0AAW1TW90-F1
#
_cell.length_a   1.000
_cell.length_b   1.000
_cell.length_c   1.000
_cell.angle_alpha   90.00
_cell.angle_beta   90.00
_cell.angle_gamma   90.00
#
_symmetry.space_group_name_H-M   'P 1'
#
loop_
_entity.id
_entity.type
_entity.pdbx_description
1 polymer ?
#
loop_
_entity_poly.entity_id
_entity_poly.type
_entity_poly.pdbx_seq_one_letter_code
_entity_poly.pdbx_strand_id
1 'polypeptide(L)'
;MTFDVRLNFFIFTNCENMKRTYFVHRCELPVISDTNLLGIPPYIPECNKWFHRLRKLTILDENMPQTKKFFRSYAAIRAEKQRHIRDFPMTIHPFSKCAIYRERILCVSWIVTYFIGPLKYCFYAFAGEEFWLLILHMILDVIFFINIIITAFTGYAIPLTKEIVLSRKAIFRSRVFTYLLPELLACLPYYYMTRLVQIDLKETTVVFLGAIEFVRIFRVRDCLFYLSNMFDSSQISESICTALLLFMCTIYMIFWCACGMFLVYTTVYSYNGLPENSFLRRIQQKDNVNTDNIEPFNSFENTFVILLTIAACHFYGAAEGYVEIILPIEKLLCSIIVIIGYLYCNYITAKLLVAFGSSNISETKYDELLYGVRQYARCRKLPRDIYKRMKVYYEYKYQKRFFKEETILATLPAHLQNEVILFSCRNILAKVHLFKGMPKGILGSILGYIKREIYLPNDVVIRYGEPLTKMYWVSFGTLAVYYGPNSVEILHFEDGDHFGDRCILKQSGTAVLTVVSLEISEIYTLSRKDIKHCKLFINEMTKRVLQDTYEKIELYKLLEEIMLDKGAQNRILADLRKGRILERDDFRENIS
;
A
#
# COMPACT_ATOMS: atom_id res chain seq x y z
N MET A 1 20.31 -37.82 -40.05
CA MET A 1 21.59 -37.09 -40.07
C MET A 1 21.84 -36.53 -38.69
N THR A 2 22.52 -37.32 -37.88
CA THR A 2 22.97 -37.01 -36.52
C THR A 2 24.33 -36.32 -36.62
N PHE A 3 24.45 -35.09 -36.10
CA PHE A 3 25.75 -34.47 -35.87
C PHE A 3 26.00 -34.35 -34.37
N ASP A 4 26.94 -35.19 -33.97
CA ASP A 4 27.50 -35.45 -32.66
C ASP A 4 28.55 -34.36 -32.35
N VAL A 5 28.39 -33.60 -31.25
CA VAL A 5 29.40 -32.64 -30.80
C VAL A 5 30.02 -33.17 -29.51
N ARG A 6 31.14 -33.89 -29.69
CA ARG A 6 31.99 -34.38 -28.61
C ARG A 6 32.59 -33.21 -27.82
N LEU A 7 32.18 -33.05 -26.56
CA LEU A 7 32.96 -32.32 -25.57
C LEU A 7 34.17 -33.17 -25.15
N ASN A 8 35.36 -32.78 -25.59
CA ASN A 8 36.60 -33.34 -25.07
C ASN A 8 36.85 -32.83 -23.64
N PHE A 9 36.66 -33.71 -22.67
CA PHE A 9 37.24 -33.58 -21.33
C PHE A 9 38.75 -33.80 -21.43
N PHE A 10 39.54 -32.72 -21.33
CA PHE A 10 40.96 -32.83 -21.01
C PHE A 10 41.14 -32.81 -19.49
N ILE A 11 41.46 -33.99 -18.95
CA ILE A 11 41.96 -34.15 -17.58
C ILE A 11 43.42 -33.69 -17.59
N PHE A 12 43.72 -32.58 -16.93
CA PHE A 12 45.10 -32.19 -16.62
C PHE A 12 45.45 -32.71 -15.22
N THR A 13 46.11 -33.87 -15.19
CA THR A 13 47.00 -34.28 -14.10
C THR A 13 48.33 -33.53 -14.25
N ASN A 14 48.55 -32.52 -13.42
CA ASN A 14 49.84 -32.23 -12.77
C ASN A 14 49.70 -31.01 -11.87
N CYS A 15 49.69 -31.27 -10.57
CA CYS A 15 49.98 -30.30 -9.53
C CYS A 15 51.46 -29.90 -9.65
N GLU A 16 51.74 -28.60 -9.77
CA GLU A 16 52.61 -27.85 -8.86
C GLU A 16 52.67 -26.39 -9.31
N ASN A 17 52.45 -25.46 -8.38
CA ASN A 17 52.69 -24.02 -8.50
C ASN A 17 51.82 -23.15 -9.43
N MET A 18 50.48 -23.21 -9.31
CA MET A 18 49.62 -22.10 -9.73
C MET A 18 49.20 -21.25 -8.52
N LYS A 19 49.89 -20.12 -8.34
CA LYS A 19 49.43 -19.00 -7.50
C LYS A 19 48.00 -18.68 -7.92
N ARG A 20 47.05 -18.69 -6.96
CA ARG A 20 45.66 -18.27 -7.17
C ARG A 20 45.62 -16.81 -7.60
N THR A 21 45.72 -16.54 -8.89
CA THR A 21 45.26 -15.28 -9.46
C THR A 21 43.74 -15.31 -9.41
N TYR A 22 43.17 -14.64 -8.40
CA TYR A 22 41.77 -14.26 -8.46
C TYR A 22 41.58 -13.52 -9.79
N PHE A 23 40.91 -14.15 -10.77
CA PHE A 23 40.32 -13.39 -11.86
C PHE A 23 39.34 -12.44 -11.19
N VAL A 24 39.78 -11.20 -10.98
CA VAL A 24 38.89 -10.11 -10.60
C VAL A 24 37.91 -10.03 -11.76
N HIS A 25 36.72 -10.60 -11.58
CA HIS A 25 35.62 -10.28 -12.46
C HIS A 25 35.36 -8.80 -12.25
N ARG A 26 35.98 -7.97 -13.10
CA ARG A 26 35.54 -6.60 -13.33
C ARG A 26 34.19 -6.73 -14.00
N CYS A 27 33.16 -6.78 -13.18
CA CYS A 27 31.80 -6.51 -13.61
C CYS A 27 31.70 -4.99 -13.84
N GLU A 28 32.49 -4.50 -14.81
CA GLU A 28 32.21 -3.22 -15.43
C GLU A 28 30.97 -3.47 -16.29
N LEU A 29 29.79 -3.48 -15.65
CA LEU A 29 28.59 -3.08 -16.37
C LEU A 29 28.94 -1.68 -16.88
N PRO A 30 29.16 -1.50 -18.19
CA PRO A 30 29.59 -0.21 -18.68
C PRO A 30 28.48 0.77 -18.30
N VAL A 31 28.83 1.84 -17.58
CA VAL A 31 27.94 2.95 -17.26
C VAL A 31 27.68 3.69 -18.57
N ILE A 32 26.93 3.03 -19.46
CA ILE A 32 26.37 3.59 -20.67
C ILE A 32 25.16 4.36 -20.17
N SER A 33 25.04 5.62 -20.60
CA SER A 33 23.98 6.54 -20.20
C SER A 33 22.64 5.84 -19.93
N ASP A 34 21.91 6.27 -18.89
CA ASP A 34 20.61 5.71 -18.43
C ASP A 34 19.57 5.45 -19.54
N THR A 35 19.82 5.98 -20.74
CA THR A 35 18.96 5.84 -21.90
C THR A 35 19.32 4.71 -22.87
N ASN A 36 20.51 4.10 -22.81
CA ASN A 36 21.04 3.19 -23.86
C ASN A 36 20.96 3.77 -25.30
N LEU A 37 20.69 5.07 -25.44
CA LEU A 37 20.91 5.83 -26.67
C LEU A 37 22.38 6.24 -26.67
N LEU A 38 23.04 6.12 -27.82
CA LEU A 38 24.36 6.72 -28.04
C LEU A 38 24.32 8.19 -27.57
N GLY A 39 25.27 8.58 -26.72
CA GLY A 39 25.36 9.96 -26.25
C GLY A 39 25.39 10.92 -27.44
N ILE A 40 24.63 12.02 -27.35
CA ILE A 40 24.54 13.02 -28.41
C ILE A 40 25.93 13.66 -28.56
N PRO A 41 26.63 13.53 -29.71
CA PRO A 41 27.88 14.26 -29.91
C PRO A 41 27.66 15.78 -29.81
N PRO A 42 28.64 16.53 -29.26
CA PRO A 42 28.45 17.93 -28.87
C PRO A 42 28.09 18.87 -30.04
N TYR A 43 28.44 18.50 -31.27
CA TYR A 43 28.28 19.31 -32.50
C TYR A 43 26.99 19.08 -33.29
N ILE A 44 25.98 18.40 -32.73
CA ILE A 44 24.71 18.15 -33.43
C ILE A 44 23.84 19.43 -33.50
N PRO A 45 23.20 19.74 -34.65
CA PRO A 45 22.30 20.90 -34.81
C PRO A 45 21.08 20.81 -33.87
N GLU A 46 20.54 21.95 -33.45
CA GLU A 46 19.48 22.02 -32.42
C GLU A 46 18.22 21.20 -32.77
N CYS A 47 17.82 21.15 -34.04
CA CYS A 47 16.71 20.30 -34.49
C CYS A 47 16.92 18.81 -34.17
N ASN A 48 18.15 18.31 -34.34
CA ASN A 48 18.47 16.92 -34.04
C ASN A 48 18.55 16.66 -32.53
N LYS A 49 18.96 17.66 -31.73
CA LYS A 49 18.83 17.61 -30.26
C LYS A 49 17.37 17.54 -29.84
N TRP A 50 16.49 18.31 -30.48
CA TRP A 50 15.05 18.29 -30.23
C TRP A 50 14.42 16.94 -30.62
N PHE A 51 14.76 16.40 -31.80
CA PHE A 51 14.33 15.07 -32.23
C PHE A 51 14.81 13.96 -31.29
N HIS A 52 16.04 14.06 -30.79
CA HIS A 52 16.56 13.12 -29.79
C HIS A 52 15.80 13.21 -28.45
N ARG A 53 15.47 14.43 -27.99
CA ARG A 53 14.65 14.63 -26.78
C ARG A 53 13.25 14.05 -26.97
N LEU A 54 12.61 14.28 -28.12
CA LEU A 54 11.32 13.67 -28.45
C LEU A 54 11.40 12.15 -28.48
N ARG A 55 12.42 11.59 -29.14
CA ARG A 55 12.61 10.14 -29.22
C ARG A 55 12.76 9.52 -27.83
N LYS A 56 13.46 10.18 -26.90
CA LYS A 56 13.57 9.75 -25.51
C LYS A 56 12.21 9.66 -24.80
N LEU A 57 11.23 10.49 -25.16
CA LEU A 57 9.86 10.42 -24.61
C LEU A 57 9.06 9.22 -25.15
N THR A 58 9.38 8.73 -26.34
CA THR A 58 8.64 7.62 -27.01
C THR A 58 9.16 6.22 -26.66
N ILE A 59 10.35 6.13 -26.07
CA ILE A 59 10.99 4.88 -25.67
C ILE A 59 10.50 4.45 -24.28
N LEU A 60 10.58 3.14 -24.02
CA LEU A 60 10.37 2.53 -22.70
C LEU A 60 11.08 3.30 -21.58
N ASP A 61 10.33 3.66 -20.53
CA ASP A 61 10.89 4.27 -19.31
C ASP A 61 10.94 3.27 -18.15
N GLU A 62 12.08 3.23 -17.46
CA GLU A 62 12.45 2.20 -16.48
C GLU A 62 11.88 2.53 -15.10
N ASN A 63 11.67 3.81 -14.82
CA ASN A 63 11.17 4.30 -13.54
C ASN A 63 9.66 4.14 -13.38
N MET A 64 8.95 3.78 -14.45
CA MET A 64 7.50 3.73 -14.44
C MET A 64 6.97 2.48 -13.72
N PRO A 65 5.91 2.61 -12.90
CA PRO A 65 5.36 1.50 -12.13
C PRO A 65 4.84 0.38 -13.04
N GLN A 66 4.23 0.72 -14.18
CA GLN A 66 3.75 -0.25 -15.17
C GLN A 66 4.90 -1.08 -15.78
N THR A 67 6.04 -0.46 -16.08
CA THR A 67 7.24 -1.15 -16.58
C THR A 67 7.75 -2.17 -15.56
N LYS A 68 7.79 -1.80 -14.27
CA LYS A 68 8.21 -2.69 -13.17
C LYS A 68 7.22 -3.82 -12.92
N LYS A 69 5.91 -3.59 -13.12
CA LYS A 69 4.88 -4.65 -13.04
C LYS A 69 5.01 -5.65 -14.20
N PHE A 70 5.33 -5.16 -15.40
CA PHE A 70 5.40 -5.99 -16.61
C PHE A 70 6.71 -6.79 -16.70
N PHE A 71 7.86 -6.11 -16.54
CA PHE A 71 9.19 -6.71 -16.63
C PHE A 71 9.76 -7.07 -15.25
N ARG A 72 10.31 -8.28 -15.12
CA ARG A 72 10.88 -8.78 -13.87
C ARG A 72 12.35 -8.40 -13.64
N SER A 73 13.08 -8.02 -14.68
CA SER A 73 14.53 -7.75 -14.58
C SER A 73 14.96 -6.57 -15.45
N TYR A 74 16.03 -5.91 -15.04
CA TYR A 74 16.67 -4.83 -15.79
C TYR A 74 17.15 -5.30 -17.17
N ALA A 75 17.64 -6.54 -17.27
CA ALA A 75 18.08 -7.13 -18.53
C ALA A 75 16.92 -7.24 -19.55
N ALA A 76 15.72 -7.64 -19.11
CA ALA A 76 14.56 -7.74 -19.99
C ALA A 76 14.09 -6.37 -20.49
N ILE A 77 14.08 -5.36 -19.60
CA ILE A 77 13.81 -3.97 -19.94
C ILE A 77 14.79 -3.48 -21.00
N ARG A 78 16.09 -3.74 -20.80
CA ARG A 78 17.14 -3.34 -21.74
C ARG A 78 17.03 -4.02 -23.09
N ALA A 79 16.74 -5.32 -23.11
CA ALA A 79 16.55 -6.09 -24.34
C ALA A 79 15.36 -5.55 -25.16
N GLU A 80 14.23 -5.25 -24.50
CA GLU A 80 13.07 -4.68 -25.18
C GLU A 80 13.35 -3.25 -25.68
N LYS A 81 14.05 -2.44 -24.88
CA LYS A 81 14.48 -1.08 -25.29
C LYS A 81 15.34 -1.12 -26.56
N GLN A 82 16.28 -2.07 -26.64
CA GLN A 82 17.12 -2.27 -27.83
C GLN A 82 16.31 -2.76 -29.04
N ARG A 83 15.42 -3.74 -28.84
CA ARG A 83 14.51 -4.23 -29.87
C ARG A 83 13.64 -3.11 -30.43
N HIS A 84 13.07 -2.26 -29.57
CA HIS A 84 12.26 -1.11 -29.97
C HIS A 84 13.06 -0.11 -30.80
N ILE A 85 14.26 0.25 -30.36
CA ILE A 85 15.13 1.22 -31.04
C ILE A 85 15.56 0.72 -32.43
N ARG A 86 15.90 -0.58 -32.54
CA ARG A 86 16.41 -1.19 -33.77
C ARG A 86 15.31 -1.50 -34.78
N ASP A 87 14.25 -2.18 -34.33
CA ASP A 87 13.28 -2.82 -35.22
C ASP A 87 12.04 -1.92 -35.46
N PHE A 88 11.73 -0.99 -34.54
CA PHE A 88 10.50 -0.18 -34.57
C PHE A 88 10.72 1.31 -34.23
N PRO A 89 11.55 2.04 -34.98
CA PRO A 89 11.94 3.42 -34.64
C PRO A 89 10.81 4.46 -34.70
N MET A 90 9.73 4.18 -35.44
CA MET A 90 8.57 5.08 -35.63
C MET A 90 7.36 4.73 -34.76
N THR A 91 7.46 3.71 -33.90
CA THR A 91 6.37 3.28 -33.02
C THR A 91 6.59 3.89 -31.63
N ILE A 92 5.53 4.34 -30.97
CA ILE A 92 5.59 4.78 -29.57
C ILE A 92 5.42 3.56 -28.68
N HIS A 93 6.33 3.36 -27.73
CA HIS A 93 6.23 2.26 -26.79
C HIS A 93 5.07 2.49 -25.80
N PRO A 94 4.24 1.48 -25.47
CA PRO A 94 3.10 1.65 -24.56
C PRO A 94 3.50 2.10 -23.16
N PHE A 95 4.64 1.66 -22.64
CA PHE A 95 5.19 2.10 -21.34
C PHE A 95 6.22 3.24 -21.48
N SER A 96 6.00 4.16 -22.41
CA SER A 96 6.85 5.34 -22.59
C SER A 96 6.33 6.54 -21.79
N LYS A 97 7.18 7.55 -21.58
CA LYS A 97 6.75 8.81 -20.94
C LYS A 97 5.65 9.51 -21.73
N CYS A 98 5.76 9.48 -23.06
CA CYS A 98 4.76 10.04 -23.97
C CYS A 98 3.39 9.38 -23.79
N ALA A 99 3.35 8.05 -23.67
CA ALA A 99 2.10 7.33 -23.44
C ALA A 99 1.44 7.75 -22.12
N ILE A 100 2.20 7.89 -21.04
CA ILE A 100 1.67 8.29 -19.72
C ILE A 100 1.19 9.74 -19.71
N TYR A 101 1.95 10.67 -20.31
CA TYR A 101 1.49 12.06 -20.43
C TYR A 101 0.20 12.14 -21.24
N ARG A 102 0.09 11.36 -22.32
CA ARG A 102 -1.14 11.24 -23.09
C ARG A 102 -2.30 10.71 -22.24
N GLU A 103 -2.10 9.62 -21.49
CA GLU A 103 -3.14 9.06 -20.60
C GLU A 103 -3.66 10.11 -19.60
N ARG A 104 -2.76 10.91 -19.00
CA ARG A 104 -3.12 11.98 -18.07
C ARG A 104 -3.91 13.10 -18.74
N ILE A 105 -3.45 13.58 -19.90
CA ILE A 105 -4.14 14.63 -20.66
C ILE A 105 -5.53 14.14 -21.07
N LEU A 106 -5.63 12.93 -21.61
CA LEU A 106 -6.91 12.34 -22.04
C LEU A 106 -7.87 12.13 -20.87
N CYS A 107 -7.38 11.66 -19.73
CA CYS A 107 -8.22 11.49 -18.54
C CYS A 107 -8.88 12.83 -18.14
N VAL A 108 -8.10 13.91 -18.10
CA VAL A 108 -8.62 15.25 -17.79
C VAL A 108 -9.58 15.74 -18.88
N SER A 109 -9.19 15.62 -20.16
CA SER A 109 -10.04 16.03 -21.29
C SER A 109 -11.37 15.27 -21.35
N TRP A 110 -11.37 13.96 -21.07
CA TRP A 110 -12.61 13.17 -20.99
C TRP A 110 -13.48 13.59 -19.82
N ILE A 111 -12.91 13.77 -18.61
CA ILE A 111 -13.68 14.28 -17.47
C ILE A 111 -14.35 15.60 -17.82
N VAL A 112 -13.60 16.57 -18.38
CA VAL A 112 -14.16 17.86 -18.81
C VAL A 112 -15.27 17.67 -19.84
N THR A 113 -15.04 16.83 -20.87
CA THR A 113 -16.05 16.54 -21.90
C THR A 113 -17.31 15.90 -21.33
N TYR A 114 -17.17 15.01 -20.34
CA TYR A 114 -18.30 14.31 -19.74
C TYR A 114 -19.20 15.20 -18.89
N PHE A 115 -18.69 16.33 -18.37
CA PHE A 115 -19.49 17.35 -17.70
C PHE A 115 -20.04 18.38 -18.70
N ILE A 116 -19.20 18.88 -19.61
CA ILE A 116 -19.59 19.98 -20.50
C ILE A 116 -20.53 19.51 -21.62
N GLY A 117 -20.33 18.30 -22.15
CA GLY A 117 -21.14 17.75 -23.25
C GLY A 117 -22.65 17.76 -22.95
N PRO A 118 -23.11 17.14 -21.84
CA PRO A 118 -24.51 17.19 -21.45
C PRO A 118 -25.05 18.61 -21.26
N LEU A 119 -24.27 19.52 -20.65
CA LEU A 119 -24.69 20.92 -20.49
C LEU A 119 -24.88 21.61 -21.85
N LYS A 120 -23.96 21.40 -22.79
CA LYS A 120 -24.06 21.95 -24.14
C LYS A 120 -25.32 21.48 -24.84
N TYR A 121 -25.54 20.16 -24.92
CA TYR A 121 -26.65 19.60 -25.69
C TYR A 121 -28.01 19.80 -25.05
N CYS A 122 -28.08 19.70 -23.73
CA CYS A 122 -29.32 19.94 -23.03
C CYS A 122 -29.65 21.43 -23.03
N PHE A 123 -28.75 22.29 -22.54
CA PHE A 123 -29.09 23.68 -22.21
C PHE A 123 -28.67 24.70 -23.29
N TYR A 124 -27.43 24.66 -23.77
CA TYR A 124 -26.89 25.72 -24.64
C TYR A 124 -27.22 25.57 -26.13
N ALA A 125 -27.62 24.37 -26.58
CA ALA A 125 -28.05 24.14 -27.96
C ALA A 125 -29.23 25.05 -28.37
N PHE A 126 -30.06 25.46 -27.41
CA PHE A 126 -31.27 26.27 -27.62
C PHE A 126 -31.12 27.74 -27.21
N ALA A 127 -30.13 28.09 -26.38
CA ALA A 127 -29.97 29.41 -25.78
C ALA A 127 -29.04 30.37 -26.56
N GLY A 128 -28.30 29.85 -27.53
CA GLY A 128 -27.13 30.53 -28.09
C GLY A 128 -25.88 30.23 -27.27
N GLU A 129 -24.81 29.79 -27.93
CA GLU A 129 -23.59 29.37 -27.24
C GLU A 129 -22.79 30.58 -26.76
N GLU A 130 -22.36 30.52 -25.49
CA GLU A 130 -21.28 31.35 -24.99
C GLU A 130 -20.00 31.06 -25.79
N PHE A 131 -19.36 32.11 -26.31
CA PHE A 131 -18.18 32.00 -27.17
C PHE A 131 -17.02 31.21 -26.52
N TRP A 132 -16.92 31.26 -25.19
CA TRP A 132 -15.91 30.50 -24.45
C TRP A 132 -16.13 28.99 -24.45
N LEU A 133 -17.38 28.52 -24.41
CA LEU A 133 -17.70 27.09 -24.50
C LEU A 133 -17.36 26.54 -25.89
N LEU A 134 -17.59 27.33 -26.94
CA LEU A 134 -17.21 27.00 -28.30
C LEU A 134 -15.69 26.78 -28.43
N ILE A 135 -14.88 27.72 -27.94
CA ILE A 135 -13.41 27.62 -27.95
C ILE A 135 -12.95 26.36 -27.21
N LEU A 136 -13.50 26.11 -26.02
CA LEU A 136 -13.11 24.97 -25.20
C LEU A 136 -13.38 23.63 -25.90
N HIS A 137 -14.52 23.48 -26.58
CA HIS A 137 -14.80 22.27 -27.35
C HIS A 137 -13.85 22.10 -28.53
N MET A 138 -13.54 23.17 -29.28
CA MET A 138 -12.56 23.09 -30.37
C MET A 138 -11.20 22.63 -29.87
N ILE A 139 -10.75 23.11 -28.69
CA ILE A 139 -9.50 22.65 -28.07
C ILE A 139 -9.58 21.15 -27.72
N LEU A 140 -10.68 20.70 -27.12
CA LEU A 140 -10.87 19.29 -26.77
C LEU A 140 -10.89 18.39 -28.00
N ASP A 141 -11.58 18.79 -29.07
CA ASP A 141 -11.64 18.02 -30.33
C ASP A 141 -10.26 17.94 -31.00
N VAL A 142 -9.46 19.01 -30.95
CA VAL A 142 -8.06 18.98 -31.40
C VAL A 142 -7.23 18.00 -30.56
N ILE A 143 -7.39 17.99 -29.23
CA ILE A 143 -6.71 17.03 -28.35
C ILE A 143 -7.09 15.59 -28.71
N PHE A 144 -8.37 15.31 -28.92
CA PHE A 144 -8.84 13.97 -29.31
C PHE A 144 -8.38 13.57 -30.71
N PHE A 145 -8.36 14.49 -31.67
CA PHE A 145 -7.82 14.24 -33.00
C PHE A 145 -6.32 13.90 -32.97
N ILE A 146 -5.54 14.64 -32.16
CA ILE A 146 -4.13 14.32 -31.92
C ILE A 146 -4.00 12.93 -31.28
N ASN A 147 -4.90 12.56 -30.35
CA ASN A 147 -4.89 11.23 -29.75
C ASN A 147 -5.15 10.11 -30.77
N ILE A 148 -6.06 10.29 -31.73
CA ILE A 148 -6.31 9.32 -32.80
C ILE A 148 -4.99 9.03 -33.55
N ILE A 149 -4.26 10.10 -33.90
CA ILE A 149 -2.96 9.99 -34.57
C ILE A 149 -1.96 9.24 -33.68
N ILE A 150 -1.77 9.69 -32.42
CA ILE A 150 -0.80 9.07 -31.51
C ILE A 150 -1.14 7.59 -31.25
N THR A 151 -2.42 7.25 -31.11
CA THR A 151 -2.92 5.89 -30.88
C THR A 151 -2.67 4.97 -32.07
N ALA A 152 -2.70 5.49 -33.31
CA ALA A 152 -2.31 4.73 -34.49
C ALA A 152 -0.82 4.32 -34.48
N PHE A 153 0.03 5.10 -33.80
CA PHE A 153 1.48 4.84 -33.68
C PHE A 153 1.90 4.19 -32.35
N THR A 154 1.01 4.05 -31.37
CA THR A 154 1.36 3.47 -30.06
C THR A 154 1.22 1.96 -30.08
N GLY A 155 2.20 1.22 -29.57
CA GLY A 155 2.09 -0.22 -29.35
C GLY A 155 1.04 -0.61 -28.31
N TYR A 156 0.77 -1.90 -28.16
CA TYR A 156 -0.04 -2.43 -27.06
C TYR A 156 0.68 -3.62 -26.40
N ALA A 157 0.42 -3.80 -25.11
CA ALA A 157 0.92 -4.93 -24.34
C ALA A 157 -0.24 -5.90 -24.08
N ILE A 158 0.03 -7.20 -24.21
CA ILE A 158 -0.94 -8.26 -23.92
C ILE A 158 -0.64 -8.78 -22.49
N PRO A 159 -1.53 -8.56 -21.50
CA PRO A 159 -1.24 -8.92 -20.11
C PRO A 159 -1.02 -10.41 -19.88
N LEU A 160 -1.72 -11.27 -20.63
CA LEU A 160 -1.70 -12.73 -20.49
C LEU A 160 -0.38 -13.34 -20.98
N THR A 161 0.08 -12.97 -22.17
CA THR A 161 1.30 -13.51 -22.78
C THR A 161 2.56 -12.75 -22.37
N LYS A 162 2.41 -11.56 -21.76
CA LYS A 162 3.49 -10.61 -21.49
C LYS A 162 4.30 -10.23 -22.73
N GLU A 163 3.64 -10.20 -23.88
CA GLU A 163 4.24 -9.76 -25.13
C GLU A 163 3.84 -8.33 -25.47
N ILE A 164 4.79 -7.58 -26.04
CA ILE A 164 4.57 -6.22 -26.54
C ILE A 164 4.56 -6.26 -28.06
N VAL A 165 3.46 -5.79 -28.65
CA VAL A 165 3.27 -5.72 -30.09
C VAL A 165 3.52 -4.29 -30.56
N LEU A 166 4.61 -4.12 -31.32
CA LEU A 166 5.07 -2.82 -31.86
C LEU A 166 4.90 -2.71 -33.39
N SER A 167 4.47 -3.77 -34.07
CA SER A 167 4.32 -3.78 -35.52
C SER A 167 3.11 -2.96 -35.97
N ARG A 168 3.33 -1.95 -36.83
CA ARG A 168 2.31 -0.99 -37.31
C ARG A 168 1.06 -1.65 -37.91
N LYS A 169 1.23 -2.68 -38.75
CA LYS A 169 0.10 -3.40 -39.37
C LYS A 169 -0.80 -4.08 -38.33
N ALA A 170 -0.20 -4.70 -37.31
CA ALA A 170 -0.95 -5.35 -36.23
C ALA A 170 -1.63 -4.33 -35.31
N ILE A 171 -0.97 -3.20 -35.02
CA ILE A 171 -1.55 -2.09 -34.24
C ILE A 171 -2.80 -1.56 -34.95
N PHE A 172 -2.67 -1.22 -36.23
CA PHE A 172 -3.78 -0.69 -37.02
C PHE A 172 -4.95 -1.69 -37.11
N ARG A 173 -4.69 -2.93 -37.51
CA ARG A 173 -5.75 -3.96 -37.64
C ARG A 173 -6.49 -4.22 -36.32
N SER A 174 -5.78 -4.24 -35.20
CA SER A 174 -6.37 -4.45 -33.89
C SER A 174 -7.20 -3.25 -33.43
N ARG A 175 -6.75 -2.02 -33.73
CA ARG A 175 -7.31 -0.78 -33.18
C ARG A 175 -8.35 -0.07 -34.04
N VAL A 176 -8.45 -0.36 -35.34
CA VAL A 176 -9.36 0.37 -36.25
C VAL A 176 -10.82 0.30 -35.78
N PHE A 177 -11.33 -0.91 -35.54
CA PHE A 177 -12.74 -1.09 -35.14
C PHE A 177 -12.98 -0.93 -33.64
N THR A 178 -11.95 -1.12 -32.82
CA THR A 178 -12.07 -1.06 -31.35
C THR A 178 -11.91 0.36 -30.81
N TYR A 179 -10.99 1.15 -31.38
CA TYR A 179 -10.61 2.46 -30.85
C TYR A 179 -10.73 3.59 -31.89
N LEU A 180 -10.19 3.40 -33.10
CA LEU A 180 -9.99 4.47 -34.07
C LEU A 180 -11.32 4.99 -34.67
N LEU A 181 -12.18 4.09 -35.15
CA LEU A 181 -13.41 4.45 -35.85
C LEU A 181 -14.46 5.09 -34.93
N PRO A 182 -14.70 4.58 -33.70
CA PRO A 182 -15.56 5.27 -32.73
C PRO A 182 -15.04 6.66 -32.32
N GLU A 183 -13.72 6.82 -32.15
CA GLU A 183 -13.12 8.14 -31.85
C GLU A 183 -13.26 9.10 -33.04
N LEU A 184 -13.00 8.62 -34.26
CA LEU A 184 -13.13 9.45 -35.45
C LEU A 184 -14.57 9.95 -35.62
N LEU A 185 -15.56 9.05 -35.47
CA LEU A 185 -16.97 9.42 -35.52
C LEU A 185 -17.34 10.40 -34.41
N ALA A 186 -16.81 10.22 -33.20
CA ALA A 186 -17.11 11.11 -32.07
C ALA A 186 -16.39 12.47 -32.16
N CYS A 187 -15.29 12.59 -32.92
CA CYS A 187 -14.55 13.84 -33.15
C CYS A 187 -15.13 14.69 -34.29
N LEU A 188 -16.10 14.16 -35.06
CA LEU A 188 -16.70 14.93 -36.13
C LEU A 188 -17.55 16.06 -35.54
N PRO A 189 -17.34 17.32 -35.98
CA PRO A 189 -18.04 18.48 -35.45
C PRO A 189 -19.48 18.58 -36.00
N TYR A 190 -20.35 17.61 -35.67
CA TYR A 190 -21.69 17.50 -36.28
C TYR A 190 -22.53 18.76 -36.07
N TYR A 191 -22.52 19.32 -34.87
CA TYR A 191 -23.25 20.56 -34.55
C TYR A 191 -22.78 21.77 -35.38
N TYR A 192 -21.47 21.88 -35.65
CA TYR A 192 -20.94 22.99 -36.47
C TYR A 192 -21.19 22.74 -37.96
N MET A 193 -21.11 21.49 -38.41
CA MET A 193 -21.44 21.11 -39.80
C MET A 193 -22.89 21.47 -40.14
N THR A 194 -23.85 21.25 -39.23
CA THR A 194 -25.25 21.62 -39.47
C THR A 194 -25.47 23.13 -39.59
N ARG A 195 -24.71 23.94 -38.84
CA ARG A 195 -24.84 25.41 -38.83
C ARG A 195 -24.08 26.09 -39.97
N LEU A 196 -22.91 25.58 -40.36
CA LEU A 196 -22.07 26.13 -41.43
C LEU A 196 -22.63 25.83 -42.83
N VAL A 197 -23.28 24.67 -43.01
CA VAL A 197 -23.83 24.27 -44.32
C VAL A 197 -25.22 24.86 -44.55
N GLN A 198 -25.78 25.63 -43.59
CA GLN A 198 -27.12 26.25 -43.68
C GLN A 198 -28.20 25.26 -44.15
N ILE A 199 -28.11 24.00 -43.70
CA ILE A 199 -29.16 23.03 -43.98
C ILE A 199 -30.26 23.28 -42.94
N ASP A 200 -31.46 23.65 -43.40
CA ASP A 200 -32.68 23.75 -42.58
C ASP A 200 -33.08 22.36 -42.06
N LEU A 201 -32.28 21.85 -41.14
CA LEU A 201 -32.51 20.63 -40.40
C LEU A 201 -33.46 20.95 -39.25
N LYS A 202 -34.53 20.16 -39.11
CA LYS A 202 -35.44 20.26 -37.96
C LYS A 202 -34.62 20.19 -36.68
N GLU A 203 -34.96 20.99 -35.67
CA GLU A 203 -34.27 21.03 -34.37
C GLU A 203 -34.07 19.63 -33.76
N THR A 204 -35.02 18.72 -33.99
CA THR A 204 -34.93 17.30 -33.59
C THR A 204 -33.73 16.58 -34.21
N THR A 205 -33.43 16.82 -35.49
CA THR A 205 -32.27 16.20 -36.17
C THR A 205 -30.94 16.72 -35.66
N VAL A 206 -30.87 17.98 -35.22
CA VAL A 206 -29.68 18.56 -34.56
C VAL A 206 -29.43 17.88 -33.22
N VAL A 207 -30.48 17.60 -32.44
CA VAL A 207 -30.40 16.85 -31.18
C VAL A 207 -29.93 15.41 -31.43
N PHE A 208 -30.46 14.72 -32.46
CA PHE A 208 -30.03 13.37 -32.82
C PHE A 208 -28.57 13.30 -33.29
N LEU A 209 -28.09 14.30 -34.03
CA LEU A 209 -26.69 14.39 -34.45
C LEU A 209 -25.76 14.69 -33.26
N GLY A 210 -26.19 15.54 -32.33
CA GLY A 210 -25.48 15.78 -31.07
C GLY A 210 -25.36 14.52 -30.20
N ALA A 211 -26.36 13.64 -30.24
CA ALA A 211 -26.33 12.38 -29.49
C ALA A 211 -25.22 11.41 -29.94
N ILE A 212 -24.63 11.59 -31.14
CA ILE A 212 -23.47 10.80 -31.60
C ILE A 212 -22.25 11.06 -30.72
N GLU A 213 -22.12 12.24 -30.11
CA GLU A 213 -21.03 12.52 -29.17
C GLU A 213 -21.11 11.69 -27.89
N PHE A 214 -22.28 11.13 -27.56
CA PHE A 214 -22.43 10.18 -26.45
C PHE A 214 -21.73 8.84 -26.70
N VAL A 215 -21.27 8.54 -27.92
CA VAL A 215 -20.36 7.40 -28.19
C VAL A 215 -19.09 7.50 -27.33
N ARG A 216 -18.70 8.71 -26.88
CA ARG A 216 -17.58 8.92 -25.94
C ARG A 216 -17.80 8.24 -24.58
N ILE A 217 -19.03 7.85 -24.23
CA ILE A 217 -19.33 7.13 -22.97
C ILE A 217 -18.64 5.76 -22.90
N PHE A 218 -18.39 5.10 -24.04
CA PHE A 218 -17.64 3.85 -24.06
C PHE A 218 -16.21 4.00 -23.52
N ARG A 219 -15.70 5.24 -23.43
CA ARG A 219 -14.36 5.55 -22.90
C ARG A 219 -14.32 5.78 -21.40
N VAL A 220 -15.46 5.75 -20.71
CA VAL A 220 -15.51 5.83 -19.25
C VAL A 220 -14.67 4.72 -18.63
N ARG A 221 -14.69 3.51 -19.19
CA ARG A 221 -13.84 2.39 -18.72
C ARG A 221 -12.34 2.74 -18.79
N ASP A 222 -11.90 3.32 -19.91
CA ASP A 222 -10.48 3.68 -20.10
C ASP A 222 -10.09 4.86 -19.19
N CYS A 223 -11.00 5.83 -19.01
CA CYS A 223 -10.83 6.93 -18.07
C CYS A 223 -10.67 6.43 -16.63
N LEU A 224 -11.52 5.50 -16.18
CA LEU A 224 -11.43 4.88 -14.86
C LEU A 224 -10.11 4.10 -14.69
N PHE A 225 -9.67 3.41 -15.74
CA PHE A 225 -8.38 2.71 -15.75
C PHE A 225 -7.20 3.68 -15.61
N TYR A 226 -7.19 4.79 -16.35
CA TYR A 226 -6.12 5.80 -16.24
C TYR A 226 -6.13 6.51 -14.90
N LEU A 227 -7.31 6.85 -14.37
CA LEU A 227 -7.45 7.46 -13.06
C LEU A 227 -6.91 6.53 -11.96
N SER A 228 -7.23 5.23 -12.03
CA SER A 228 -6.67 4.22 -11.12
C SER A 228 -5.15 4.12 -11.23
N ASN A 229 -4.59 4.11 -12.45
CA ASN A 229 -3.13 4.10 -12.65
C ASN A 229 -2.44 5.37 -12.12
N MET A 230 -3.11 6.52 -12.20
CA MET A 230 -2.59 7.77 -11.62
C MET A 230 -2.50 7.67 -10.10
N PHE A 231 -3.53 7.11 -9.46
CA PHE A 231 -3.54 6.87 -8.02
C PHE A 231 -2.48 5.87 -7.56
N ASP A 232 -2.27 4.79 -8.30
CA ASP A 232 -1.18 3.83 -8.04
C ASP A 232 0.19 4.52 -8.00
N SER A 233 0.38 5.57 -8.81
CA SER A 233 1.64 6.30 -8.87
C SER A 233 1.83 7.29 -7.72
N SER A 234 0.77 7.69 -7.02
CA SER A 234 0.81 8.71 -5.96
C SER A 234 0.97 8.15 -4.54
N GLN A 235 1.19 6.84 -4.36
CA GLN A 235 1.36 6.18 -3.05
C GLN A 235 0.19 6.40 -2.06
N ILE A 236 -0.99 6.78 -2.56
CA ILE A 236 -2.20 6.94 -1.74
C ILE A 236 -2.76 5.54 -1.45
N SER A 237 -3.33 5.33 -0.25
CA SER A 237 -3.98 4.06 0.08
C SER A 237 -5.15 3.76 -0.86
N GLU A 238 -5.23 2.52 -1.34
CA GLU A 238 -6.27 2.04 -2.26
C GLU A 238 -7.71 2.33 -1.78
N SER A 239 -7.96 2.24 -0.48
CA SER A 239 -9.27 2.52 0.14
C SER A 239 -9.71 3.98 -0.07
N ILE A 240 -8.79 4.94 0.13
CA ILE A 240 -9.07 6.37 -0.08
C ILE A 240 -9.31 6.66 -1.56
N CYS A 241 -8.51 6.10 -2.45
CA CYS A 241 -8.69 6.25 -3.89
C CYS A 241 -10.04 5.70 -4.36
N THR A 242 -10.44 4.54 -3.85
CA THR A 242 -11.75 3.94 -4.13
C THR A 242 -12.88 4.84 -3.64
N ALA A 243 -12.79 5.39 -2.43
CA ALA A 243 -13.80 6.30 -1.89
C ALA A 243 -13.92 7.60 -2.71
N LEU A 244 -12.79 8.23 -3.06
CA LEU A 244 -12.77 9.43 -3.90
C LEU A 244 -13.36 9.17 -5.29
N LEU A 245 -13.02 8.05 -5.91
CA LEU A 245 -13.54 7.66 -7.21
C LEU A 245 -15.07 7.47 -7.17
N LEU A 246 -15.58 6.76 -6.17
CA LEU A 246 -17.02 6.54 -6.00
C LEU A 246 -17.76 7.86 -5.77
N PHE A 247 -17.18 8.80 -5.02
CA PHE A 247 -17.72 10.14 -4.80
C PHE A 247 -17.77 10.97 -6.09
N MET A 248 -16.73 10.93 -6.93
CA MET A 248 -16.77 11.59 -8.23
C MET A 248 -17.84 10.97 -9.14
N CYS A 249 -17.98 9.64 -9.09
CA CYS A 249 -19.02 8.93 -9.84
C CYS A 249 -20.44 9.24 -9.33
N THR A 250 -20.66 9.44 -8.02
CA THR A 250 -21.98 9.86 -7.49
C THR A 250 -22.41 11.21 -8.05
N ILE A 251 -21.51 12.19 -8.02
CA ILE A 251 -21.79 13.54 -8.52
C ILE A 251 -22.12 13.46 -10.02
N TYR A 252 -21.34 12.68 -10.75
CA TYR A 252 -21.52 12.47 -12.18
C TYR A 252 -22.88 11.82 -12.50
N MET A 253 -23.29 10.77 -11.80
CA MET A 253 -24.58 10.11 -12.04
C MET A 253 -25.77 11.05 -11.79
N ILE A 254 -25.74 11.81 -10.68
CA ILE A 254 -26.79 12.78 -10.34
C ILE A 254 -26.87 13.88 -11.41
N PHE A 255 -25.72 14.36 -11.86
CA PHE A 255 -25.61 15.35 -12.92
C PHE A 255 -26.24 14.86 -14.23
N TRP A 256 -26.00 13.60 -14.61
CA TRP A 256 -26.58 13.01 -15.82
C TRP A 256 -28.08 12.76 -15.70
N CYS A 257 -28.57 12.38 -14.51
CA CYS A 257 -30.00 12.30 -14.25
C CYS A 257 -30.68 13.67 -14.43
N ALA A 258 -30.08 14.75 -13.94
CA ALA A 258 -30.58 16.12 -14.11
C ALA A 258 -30.60 16.55 -15.59
N CYS A 259 -29.52 16.29 -16.32
CA CYS A 259 -29.45 16.58 -17.75
C CYS A 259 -30.46 15.75 -18.55
N GLY A 260 -30.66 14.47 -18.19
CA GLY A 260 -31.66 13.60 -18.79
C GLY A 260 -33.09 14.08 -18.57
N MET A 261 -33.40 14.61 -17.38
CA MET A 261 -34.69 15.25 -17.09
C MET A 261 -34.92 16.45 -18.02
N PHE A 262 -33.91 17.30 -18.20
CA PHE A 262 -33.99 18.44 -19.11
C PHE A 262 -34.15 18.01 -20.57
N LEU A 263 -33.45 16.97 -21.01
CA LEU A 263 -33.55 16.46 -22.38
C LEU A 263 -34.97 15.94 -22.70
N VAL A 264 -35.57 15.19 -21.77
CA VAL A 264 -36.96 14.73 -21.93
C VAL A 264 -37.91 15.93 -21.92
N TYR A 265 -37.65 16.92 -21.07
CA TYR A 265 -38.42 18.15 -21.06
C TYR A 265 -38.38 18.88 -22.42
N THR A 266 -37.19 19.10 -23.00
CA THR A 266 -37.07 19.80 -24.28
C THR A 266 -37.64 19.00 -25.44
N THR A 267 -37.36 17.70 -25.52
CA THR A 267 -37.81 16.88 -26.66
C THR A 267 -39.31 16.60 -26.67
N VAL A 268 -39.92 16.32 -25.51
CA VAL A 268 -41.33 15.96 -25.42
C VAL A 268 -42.23 17.21 -25.42
N TYR A 269 -41.80 18.27 -24.74
CA TYR A 269 -42.63 19.46 -24.56
C TYR A 269 -42.32 20.60 -25.54
N SER A 270 -41.19 20.58 -26.27
CA SER A 270 -41.01 21.49 -27.42
C SER A 270 -42.03 21.20 -28.52
N TYR A 271 -42.34 19.91 -28.76
CA TYR A 271 -43.30 19.52 -29.80
C TYR A 271 -44.77 19.70 -29.39
N ASN A 272 -45.11 19.43 -28.12
CA ASN A 272 -46.49 19.42 -27.63
C ASN A 272 -46.89 20.70 -26.88
N GLY A 273 -45.95 21.63 -26.68
CA GLY A 273 -46.12 22.74 -25.73
C GLY A 273 -45.99 22.27 -24.28
N LEU A 274 -45.58 23.19 -23.39
CA LEU A 274 -45.43 22.89 -21.98
C LEU A 274 -46.80 22.79 -21.29
N PRO A 275 -47.19 21.64 -20.72
CA PRO A 275 -48.43 21.56 -19.97
C PRO A 275 -48.32 22.37 -18.67
N GLU A 276 -49.37 23.11 -18.31
CA GLU A 276 -49.44 23.86 -17.04
C GLU A 276 -49.24 22.95 -15.81
N ASN A 277 -49.59 21.67 -15.96
CA ASN A 277 -49.43 20.64 -14.94
C ASN A 277 -48.01 20.06 -14.86
N SER A 278 -47.02 20.57 -15.61
CA SER A 278 -45.60 20.19 -15.43
C SER A 278 -45.05 20.79 -14.14
N PHE A 279 -44.26 20.00 -13.40
CA PHE A 279 -43.64 20.50 -12.19
C PHE A 279 -42.72 21.70 -12.46
N LEU A 280 -42.02 21.73 -13.58
CA LEU A 280 -41.10 22.82 -13.91
C LEU A 280 -41.87 24.13 -14.18
N ARG A 281 -43.01 24.03 -14.88
CA ARG A 281 -43.89 25.17 -15.15
C ARG A 281 -44.49 25.75 -13.88
N ARG A 282 -44.92 24.89 -12.95
CA ARG A 282 -45.46 25.31 -11.65
C ARG A 282 -44.40 26.01 -10.79
N ILE A 283 -43.16 25.54 -10.79
CA ILE A 283 -42.06 26.20 -10.08
C ILE A 283 -41.81 27.59 -10.69
N GLN A 284 -41.72 27.68 -12.02
CA GLN A 284 -41.58 28.97 -12.73
C GLN A 284 -42.74 29.93 -12.45
N GLN A 285 -43.98 29.43 -12.37
CA GLN A 285 -45.17 30.26 -12.09
C GLN A 285 -45.26 30.70 -10.64
N LYS A 286 -44.87 29.86 -9.67
CA LYS A 286 -44.93 30.16 -8.23
C LYS A 286 -43.96 31.29 -7.84
N ASP A 287 -42.82 31.38 -8.50
CA ASP A 287 -41.81 32.42 -8.23
C ASP A 287 -42.16 33.76 -8.90
N ASN A 288 -42.77 33.73 -10.09
CA ASN A 288 -43.24 34.95 -10.78
C ASN A 288 -44.36 35.71 -10.03
N VAL A 289 -45.11 35.05 -9.15
CA VAL A 289 -46.16 35.69 -8.33
C VAL A 289 -45.60 36.48 -7.14
N ASN A 290 -44.32 36.28 -6.78
CA ASN A 290 -43.72 36.86 -5.57
C ASN A 290 -42.81 38.08 -5.81
N THR A 291 -42.52 38.47 -7.07
CA THR A 291 -41.58 39.55 -7.38
C THR A 291 -41.92 40.27 -8.69
N ASP A 292 -42.58 41.43 -8.60
CA ASP A 292 -42.99 42.23 -9.77
C ASP A 292 -41.86 43.03 -10.45
N ASN A 293 -40.61 43.03 -9.96
CA ASN A 293 -39.57 43.96 -10.45
C ASN A 293 -38.12 43.41 -10.49
N ILE A 294 -37.92 42.10 -10.66
CA ILE A 294 -36.58 41.57 -10.95
C ILE A 294 -36.68 40.76 -12.24
N GLU A 295 -35.68 40.94 -13.11
CA GLU A 295 -35.53 40.28 -14.40
C GLU A 295 -36.04 38.83 -14.35
N PRO A 296 -36.75 38.37 -15.38
CA PRO A 296 -37.43 37.10 -15.31
C PRO A 296 -36.43 36.00 -14.93
N PHE A 297 -36.91 35.07 -14.10
CA PHE A 297 -36.32 33.80 -13.66
C PHE A 297 -35.88 32.86 -14.83
N ASN A 298 -35.51 33.43 -15.97
CA ASN A 298 -35.28 32.81 -17.28
C ASN A 298 -33.80 32.45 -17.51
N SER A 299 -32.90 32.57 -16.54
CA SER A 299 -31.54 32.06 -16.72
C SER A 299 -31.55 30.52 -16.69
N PHE A 300 -31.07 29.90 -17.77
CA PHE A 300 -30.95 28.45 -17.91
C PHE A 300 -30.21 27.80 -16.73
N GLU A 301 -29.30 28.55 -16.10
CA GLU A 301 -28.53 28.15 -14.92
C GLU A 301 -29.43 27.83 -13.72
N ASN A 302 -30.45 28.66 -13.44
CA ASN A 302 -31.38 28.42 -12.34
C ASN A 302 -32.24 27.18 -12.60
N THR A 303 -32.69 26.99 -13.84
CA THR A 303 -33.43 25.79 -14.25
C THR A 303 -32.59 24.53 -14.08
N PHE A 304 -31.30 24.58 -14.42
CA PHE A 304 -30.36 23.47 -14.21
C PHE A 304 -30.19 23.15 -12.71
N VAL A 305 -30.00 24.15 -11.85
CA VAL A 305 -29.83 23.94 -10.40
C VAL A 305 -31.09 23.32 -9.77
N ILE A 306 -32.28 23.75 -10.18
CA ILE A 306 -33.55 23.16 -9.73
C ILE A 306 -33.62 21.69 -10.14
N LEU A 307 -33.35 21.36 -11.40
CA LEU A 307 -33.37 19.98 -11.89
C LEU A 307 -32.30 19.10 -11.23
N LEU A 308 -31.12 19.66 -10.96
CA LEU A 308 -30.06 18.98 -10.22
C LEU A 308 -30.52 18.62 -8.80
N THR A 309 -31.21 19.55 -8.12
CA THR A 309 -31.76 19.35 -6.78
C THR A 309 -32.85 18.27 -6.81
N ILE A 310 -33.78 18.33 -7.76
CA ILE A 310 -34.84 17.32 -7.92
C ILE A 310 -34.24 15.95 -8.21
N ALA A 311 -33.26 15.86 -9.13
CA ALA A 311 -32.59 14.62 -9.46
C ALA A 311 -31.86 14.04 -8.25
N ALA A 312 -31.16 14.87 -7.45
CA ALA A 312 -30.49 14.45 -6.23
C ALA A 312 -31.48 13.90 -5.18
N CYS A 313 -32.59 14.61 -4.94
CA CYS A 313 -33.62 14.17 -4.00
C CYS A 313 -34.20 12.81 -4.41
N HIS A 314 -34.51 12.60 -5.68
CA HIS A 314 -35.01 11.31 -6.18
C HIS A 314 -33.93 10.21 -6.14
N PHE A 315 -32.69 10.54 -6.47
CA PHE A 315 -31.57 9.60 -6.45
C PHE A 315 -31.33 9.00 -5.06
N TYR A 316 -31.47 9.82 -4.01
CA TYR A 316 -31.36 9.38 -2.62
C TYR A 316 -32.68 8.92 -1.99
N GLY A 317 -33.80 9.02 -2.71
CA GLY A 317 -35.13 8.66 -2.19
C GLY A 317 -35.73 9.67 -1.19
N ALA A 318 -35.21 10.89 -1.13
CA ALA A 318 -35.65 11.98 -0.26
C ALA A 318 -36.59 12.99 -0.96
N ALA A 319 -37.32 12.54 -1.98
CA ALA A 319 -38.14 13.42 -2.83
C ALA A 319 -39.49 13.82 -2.23
N GLU A 320 -39.91 13.18 -1.13
CA GLU A 320 -41.21 13.43 -0.51
C GLU A 320 -41.33 14.88 -0.01
N GLY A 321 -42.39 15.57 -0.43
CA GLY A 321 -42.70 16.95 0.00
C GLY A 321 -41.94 18.07 -0.72
N TYR A 322 -40.94 17.77 -1.57
CA TYR A 322 -40.20 18.81 -2.30
C TYR A 322 -41.00 19.34 -3.50
N VAL A 323 -41.50 18.44 -4.36
CA VAL A 323 -42.26 18.78 -5.57
C VAL A 323 -43.31 17.70 -5.82
N GLU A 324 -44.57 18.11 -5.94
CA GLU A 324 -45.63 17.21 -6.40
C GLU A 324 -45.49 16.97 -7.90
N ILE A 325 -45.39 15.70 -8.32
CA ILE A 325 -45.28 15.31 -9.72
C ILE A 325 -46.64 14.78 -10.18
N ILE A 326 -47.23 15.44 -11.19
CA ILE A 326 -48.60 15.14 -11.64
C ILE A 326 -48.58 14.30 -12.92
N LEU A 327 -47.74 14.66 -13.90
CA LEU A 327 -47.72 14.01 -15.22
C LEU A 327 -47.16 12.58 -15.17
N PRO A 328 -47.77 11.63 -15.91
CA PRO A 328 -47.29 10.24 -15.97
C PRO A 328 -45.85 10.09 -16.47
N ILE A 329 -45.44 10.88 -17.47
CA ILE A 329 -44.08 10.80 -18.03
C ILE A 329 -43.03 11.27 -17.02
N GLU A 330 -43.32 12.33 -16.26
CA GLU A 330 -42.46 12.86 -15.20
C GLU A 330 -42.37 11.87 -14.03
N LYS A 331 -43.50 11.26 -13.65
CA LYS A 331 -43.53 10.19 -12.63
C LYS A 331 -42.68 9.00 -13.04
N LEU A 332 -42.79 8.54 -14.28
CA LEU A 332 -42.00 7.43 -14.80
C LEU A 332 -40.51 7.75 -14.75
N LEU A 333 -40.11 8.95 -15.19
CA LEU A 333 -38.72 9.36 -15.22
C LEU A 333 -38.11 9.47 -13.81
N CYS A 334 -38.83 10.12 -12.89
CA CYS A 334 -38.43 10.17 -11.49
C CYS A 334 -38.36 8.78 -10.85
N SER A 335 -39.29 7.88 -11.18
CA SER A 335 -39.25 6.48 -10.71
C SER A 335 -38.01 5.74 -11.20
N ILE A 336 -37.60 5.96 -12.47
CA ILE A 336 -36.36 5.40 -13.02
C ILE A 336 -35.14 5.94 -12.26
N ILE A 337 -35.10 7.25 -11.96
CA ILE A 337 -34.00 7.86 -11.20
C ILE A 337 -33.93 7.27 -9.78
N VAL A 338 -35.07 7.06 -9.11
CA VAL A 338 -35.11 6.43 -7.78
C VAL A 338 -34.53 5.00 -7.85
N ILE A 339 -34.93 4.20 -8.85
CA ILE A 339 -34.43 2.82 -9.00
C ILE A 339 -32.90 2.81 -9.23
N ILE A 340 -32.42 3.66 -10.15
CA ILE A 340 -30.98 3.76 -10.44
C ILE A 340 -30.20 4.22 -9.22
N GLY A 341 -30.69 5.28 -8.55
CA GLY A 341 -30.07 5.84 -7.35
C GLY A 341 -30.04 4.84 -6.20
N TYR A 342 -31.13 4.13 -5.95
CA TYR A 342 -31.20 3.12 -4.90
C TYR A 342 -30.23 1.95 -5.15
N LEU A 343 -30.19 1.39 -6.36
CA LEU A 343 -29.24 0.33 -6.71
C LEU A 343 -27.79 0.79 -6.55
N TYR A 344 -27.49 2.02 -6.97
CA TYR A 344 -26.15 2.58 -6.91
C TYR A 344 -25.71 2.90 -5.46
N CYS A 345 -26.60 3.46 -4.64
CA CYS A 345 -26.34 3.69 -3.22
C CYS A 345 -26.02 2.37 -2.49
N ASN A 346 -26.78 1.31 -2.75
CA ASN A 346 -26.49 -0.02 -2.20
C ASN A 346 -25.11 -0.55 -2.65
N TYR A 347 -24.78 -0.38 -3.94
CA TYR A 347 -23.48 -0.74 -4.48
C TYR A 347 -22.34 0.03 -3.78
N ILE A 348 -22.47 1.34 -3.59
CA ILE A 348 -21.48 2.16 -2.88
C ILE A 348 -21.31 1.69 -1.45
N THR A 349 -22.41 1.50 -0.71
CA THR A 349 -22.34 1.03 0.67
C THR A 349 -21.60 -0.31 0.76
N ALA A 350 -21.88 -1.26 -0.13
CA ALA A 350 -21.16 -2.52 -0.19
C ALA A 350 -19.67 -2.34 -0.50
N LYS A 351 -19.33 -1.48 -1.46
CA LYS A 351 -17.93 -1.22 -1.83
C LYS A 351 -17.14 -0.50 -0.74
N LEU A 352 -17.72 0.50 -0.09
CA LEU A 352 -17.10 1.19 1.04
C LEU A 352 -16.90 0.24 2.22
N LEU A 353 -17.87 -0.63 2.51
CA LEU A 353 -17.73 -1.63 3.58
C LEU A 353 -16.54 -2.57 3.34
N VAL A 354 -16.32 -3.02 2.10
CA VAL A 354 -15.15 -3.84 1.75
C VAL A 354 -13.85 -3.03 1.87
N ALA A 355 -13.83 -1.81 1.35
CA ALA A 355 -12.63 -0.97 1.33
C ALA A 355 -12.15 -0.54 2.74
N PHE A 356 -13.09 -0.27 3.66
CA PHE A 356 -12.78 0.06 5.05
C PHE A 356 -12.69 -1.17 5.95
N GLY A 357 -13.37 -2.27 5.63
CA GLY A 357 -13.25 -3.53 6.37
C GLY A 357 -11.84 -4.11 6.35
N SER A 358 -11.04 -3.81 5.32
CA SER A 358 -9.65 -4.28 5.22
C SER A 358 -8.63 -3.47 6.01
N SER A 359 -8.92 -2.23 6.42
CA SER A 359 -7.92 -1.37 7.09
C SER A 359 -7.58 -1.86 8.50
N ASN A 360 -8.55 -2.47 9.19
CA ASN A 360 -8.41 -2.88 10.59
C ASN A 360 -8.30 -4.40 10.76
N ILE A 361 -7.88 -5.12 9.71
CA ILE A 361 -7.85 -6.59 9.71
C ILE A 361 -7.01 -7.18 10.84
N SER A 362 -5.93 -6.51 11.25
CA SER A 362 -5.10 -6.95 12.37
C SER A 362 -5.79 -6.77 13.73
N GLU A 363 -6.65 -5.76 13.86
CA GLU A 363 -7.41 -5.47 15.08
C GLU A 363 -8.60 -6.44 15.18
N THR A 364 -9.33 -6.66 14.08
CA THR A 364 -10.40 -7.66 14.02
C THR A 364 -9.88 -9.07 14.36
N LYS A 365 -8.72 -9.47 13.81
CA LYS A 365 -8.10 -10.76 14.16
C LYS A 365 -7.67 -10.84 15.64
N TYR A 366 -7.27 -9.72 16.23
CA TYR A 366 -6.98 -9.67 17.67
C TYR A 366 -8.25 -9.85 18.49
N ASP A 367 -9.35 -9.22 18.10
CA ASP A 367 -10.65 -9.40 18.76
C ASP A 367 -11.16 -10.84 18.62
N GLU A 368 -10.99 -11.47 17.46
CA GLU A 368 -11.28 -12.89 17.24
C GLU A 368 -10.45 -13.79 18.18
N LEU A 369 -9.14 -13.54 18.31
CA LEU A 369 -8.27 -14.25 19.24
C LEU A 369 -8.77 -14.09 20.69
N LEU A 370 -9.04 -12.86 21.11
CA LEU A 370 -9.48 -12.57 22.48
C LEU A 370 -10.86 -13.17 22.77
N TYR A 371 -11.74 -13.21 21.77
CA TYR A 371 -13.02 -13.91 21.84
C TYR A 371 -12.80 -15.42 22.05
N GLY A 372 -11.89 -16.04 21.29
CA GLY A 372 -11.52 -17.46 21.47
C GLY A 372 -10.98 -17.75 22.88
N VAL A 373 -10.09 -16.89 23.38
CA VAL A 373 -9.57 -16.97 24.76
C VAL A 373 -10.69 -16.89 25.80
N ARG A 374 -11.65 -15.99 25.60
CA ARG A 374 -12.82 -15.84 26.47
C ARG A 374 -13.68 -17.10 26.46
N GLN A 375 -13.98 -17.65 25.29
CA GLN A 375 -14.76 -18.88 25.18
C GLN A 375 -14.04 -20.06 25.85
N TYR A 376 -12.74 -20.20 25.61
CA TYR A 376 -11.92 -21.21 26.28
C TYR A 376 -12.00 -21.10 27.81
N ALA A 377 -11.85 -19.89 28.36
CA ALA A 377 -11.93 -19.65 29.80
C ALA A 377 -13.31 -20.02 30.38
N ARG A 378 -14.40 -19.74 29.64
CA ARG A 378 -15.77 -20.12 30.03
C ARG A 378 -15.97 -21.63 30.00
N CYS A 379 -15.57 -22.30 28.92
CA CYS A 379 -15.69 -23.75 28.77
C CYS A 379 -14.91 -24.49 29.86
N ARG A 380 -13.75 -23.98 30.27
CA ARG A 380 -12.91 -24.55 31.34
C ARG A 380 -13.26 -24.04 32.74
N LYS A 381 -14.27 -23.17 32.89
CA LYS A 381 -14.67 -22.54 34.16
C LYS A 381 -13.48 -21.93 34.92
N LEU A 382 -12.58 -21.26 34.21
CA LEU A 382 -11.41 -20.65 34.83
C LEU A 382 -11.82 -19.55 35.82
N PRO A 383 -11.14 -19.41 36.96
CA PRO A 383 -11.31 -18.28 37.87
C PRO A 383 -11.11 -16.94 37.16
N ARG A 384 -11.83 -15.91 37.62
CA ARG A 384 -11.78 -14.55 37.03
C ARG A 384 -10.36 -14.00 36.99
N ASP A 385 -9.54 -14.32 37.98
CA ASP A 385 -8.17 -13.79 38.07
C ASP A 385 -7.24 -14.40 37.02
N ILE A 386 -7.36 -15.70 36.73
CA ILE A 386 -6.60 -16.34 35.64
C ILE A 386 -7.00 -15.72 34.30
N TYR A 387 -8.31 -15.54 34.06
CA TYR A 387 -8.78 -14.90 32.82
C TYR A 387 -8.29 -13.45 32.67
N LYS A 388 -8.32 -12.66 33.75
CA LYS A 388 -7.76 -11.30 33.75
C LYS A 388 -6.27 -11.32 33.39
N ARG A 389 -5.49 -12.23 33.98
CA ARG A 389 -4.06 -12.40 33.66
C ARG A 389 -3.84 -12.80 32.20
N MET A 390 -4.61 -13.77 31.68
CA MET A 390 -4.57 -14.12 30.26
C MET A 390 -4.84 -12.90 29.37
N LYS A 391 -5.87 -12.11 29.68
CA LYS A 391 -6.20 -10.90 28.92
C LYS A 391 -5.03 -9.90 28.90
N VAL A 392 -4.44 -9.62 30.06
CA VAL A 392 -3.27 -8.70 30.17
C VAL A 392 -2.09 -9.23 29.35
N TYR A 393 -1.82 -10.54 29.41
CA TYR A 393 -0.76 -11.16 28.59
C TYR A 393 -0.99 -10.95 27.09
N TYR A 394 -2.20 -11.23 26.58
CA TYR A 394 -2.51 -11.07 25.16
C TYR A 394 -2.48 -9.60 24.72
N GLU A 395 -2.97 -8.68 25.58
CA GLU A 395 -2.96 -7.24 25.31
C GLU A 395 -1.54 -6.69 25.20
N TYR A 396 -0.64 -7.08 26.10
CA TYR A 396 0.77 -6.70 26.03
C TYR A 396 1.49 -7.35 24.84
N LYS A 397 1.28 -8.65 24.61
CA LYS A 397 1.95 -9.41 23.54
C LYS A 397 1.68 -8.87 22.14
N TYR A 398 0.43 -8.49 21.88
CA TYR A 398 -0.04 -8.11 20.54
C TYR A 398 -0.32 -6.61 20.39
N GLN A 399 -0.38 -5.83 21.47
CA GLN A 399 -0.66 -4.39 21.41
C GLN A 399 -1.92 -4.06 20.57
N LYS A 400 -2.99 -4.84 20.76
CA LYS A 400 -4.26 -4.80 20.00
C LYS A 400 -4.16 -5.11 18.50
N ARG A 401 -3.03 -5.65 18.02
CA ARG A 401 -2.84 -6.04 16.61
C ARG A 401 -2.26 -7.43 16.51
N PHE A 402 -3.00 -8.33 15.87
CA PHE A 402 -2.58 -9.71 15.73
C PHE A 402 -1.86 -9.98 14.40
N PHE A 403 -0.68 -10.58 14.48
CA PHE A 403 0.11 -11.04 13.33
C PHE A 403 0.59 -12.48 13.55
N LYS A 404 0.54 -13.30 12.50
CA LYS A 404 1.17 -14.62 12.47
C LYS A 404 2.63 -14.46 12.03
N GLU A 405 3.48 -14.02 12.94
CA GLU A 405 4.88 -13.66 12.68
C GLU A 405 5.66 -14.79 11.98
N GLU A 406 5.50 -16.05 12.43
CA GLU A 406 6.15 -17.21 11.83
C GLU A 406 5.77 -17.41 10.35
N THR A 407 4.50 -17.23 10.00
CA THR A 407 4.03 -17.35 8.62
C THR A 407 4.57 -16.22 7.76
N ILE A 408 4.61 -14.99 8.28
CA ILE A 408 5.15 -13.83 7.55
C ILE A 408 6.64 -14.05 7.28
N LEU A 409 7.41 -14.40 8.30
CA LEU A 409 8.85 -14.64 8.16
C LEU A 409 9.15 -15.80 7.19
N ALA A 410 8.32 -16.84 7.16
CA ALA A 410 8.48 -17.97 6.23
C ALA A 410 8.23 -17.61 4.76
N THR A 411 7.54 -16.50 4.45
CA THR A 411 7.38 -16.01 3.07
C THR A 411 8.60 -15.23 2.56
N LEU A 412 9.50 -14.84 3.45
CA LEU A 412 10.68 -14.04 3.11
C LEU A 412 11.85 -14.95 2.69
N PRO A 413 12.71 -14.52 1.74
CA PRO A 413 13.99 -15.16 1.51
C PRO A 413 14.85 -15.16 2.77
N ALA A 414 15.65 -16.21 2.99
CA ALA A 414 16.45 -16.41 4.20
C ALA A 414 17.34 -15.20 4.58
N HIS A 415 17.92 -14.51 3.59
CA HIS A 415 18.71 -13.32 3.83
C HIS A 415 17.89 -12.17 4.43
N LEU A 416 16.72 -11.87 3.85
CA LEU A 416 15.84 -10.82 4.32
C LEU A 416 15.19 -11.18 5.66
N GLN A 417 14.87 -12.47 5.87
CA GLN A 417 14.42 -12.97 7.16
C GLN A 417 15.44 -12.68 8.26
N ASN A 418 16.73 -12.97 8.02
CA ASN A 418 17.81 -12.69 8.98
C ASN A 418 17.96 -11.19 9.27
N GLU A 419 17.84 -10.33 8.26
CA GLU A 419 17.89 -8.87 8.44
C GLU A 419 16.73 -8.36 9.31
N VAL A 420 15.50 -8.87 9.08
CA VAL A 420 14.33 -8.53 9.90
C VAL A 420 14.54 -8.97 11.35
N ILE A 421 15.00 -10.21 11.57
CA ILE A 421 15.27 -10.74 12.92
C ILE A 421 16.35 -9.90 13.63
N LEU A 422 17.47 -9.60 12.95
CA LEU A 422 18.54 -8.75 13.49
C LEU A 422 18.02 -7.37 13.89
N PHE A 423 17.14 -6.77 13.07
CA PHE A 423 16.53 -5.49 13.36
C PHE A 423 15.59 -5.56 14.57
N SER A 424 14.73 -6.58 14.65
CA SER A 424 13.82 -6.79 15.79
C SER A 424 14.56 -6.96 17.11
N CYS A 425 15.71 -7.66 17.10
CA CYS A 425 16.51 -7.91 18.30
C CYS A 425 17.56 -6.83 18.61
N ARG A 426 17.61 -5.72 17.86
CA ARG A 426 18.67 -4.70 17.98
C ARG A 426 18.83 -4.12 19.38
N ASN A 427 17.74 -3.98 20.13
CA ASN A 427 17.77 -3.42 21.48
C ASN A 427 18.54 -4.32 22.44
N ILE A 428 18.33 -5.63 22.34
CA ILE A 428 19.00 -6.63 23.21
C ILE A 428 20.46 -6.77 22.80
N LEU A 429 20.74 -6.78 21.50
CA LEU A 429 22.11 -6.82 20.98
C LEU A 429 22.94 -5.63 21.47
N ALA A 430 22.32 -4.46 21.67
CA ALA A 430 23.00 -3.29 22.20
C ALA A 430 23.24 -3.37 23.72
N LYS A 431 22.25 -3.87 24.48
CA LYS A 431 22.29 -3.92 25.95
C LYS A 431 23.15 -5.07 26.48
N VAL A 432 22.99 -6.27 25.93
CA VAL A 432 23.66 -7.48 26.43
C VAL A 432 25.15 -7.44 26.09
N HIS A 433 25.98 -7.34 27.13
CA HIS A 433 27.44 -7.31 27.00
C HIS A 433 28.02 -8.51 26.26
N LEU A 434 27.42 -9.68 26.45
CA LEU A 434 27.83 -10.93 25.82
C LEU A 434 27.82 -10.86 24.28
N PHE A 435 26.91 -10.06 23.70
CA PHE A 435 26.75 -9.91 22.26
C PHE A 435 27.68 -8.88 21.62
N LYS A 436 28.37 -8.05 22.42
CA LYS A 436 29.24 -6.99 21.91
C LYS A 436 30.47 -7.56 21.19
N GLY A 437 30.77 -7.03 20.01
CA GLY A 437 31.93 -7.41 19.20
C GLY A 437 31.79 -8.73 18.44
N MET A 438 30.62 -9.39 18.45
CA MET A 438 30.43 -10.63 17.69
C MET A 438 30.13 -10.40 16.20
N PRO A 439 30.62 -11.27 15.29
CA PRO A 439 30.29 -11.21 13.88
C PRO A 439 28.77 -11.34 13.62
N LYS A 440 28.23 -10.48 12.75
CA LYS A 440 26.79 -10.45 12.41
C LYS A 440 26.24 -11.79 11.89
N GLY A 441 27.06 -12.56 11.15
CA GLY A 441 26.65 -13.89 10.66
C GLY A 441 26.42 -14.91 11.78
N ILE A 442 27.22 -14.84 12.86
CA ILE A 442 27.04 -15.67 14.05
C ILE A 442 25.81 -15.19 14.83
N LEU A 443 25.68 -13.87 15.05
CA LEU A 443 24.51 -13.28 15.71
C LEU A 443 23.20 -13.67 15.01
N GLY A 444 23.11 -13.53 13.69
CA GLY A 444 21.92 -13.91 12.93
C GLY A 444 21.54 -15.39 13.11
N SER A 445 22.55 -16.27 13.12
CA SER A 445 22.33 -17.70 13.35
C SER A 445 21.80 -18.00 14.75
N ILE A 446 22.22 -17.24 15.77
CA ILE A 446 21.75 -17.40 17.16
C ILE A 446 20.34 -16.86 17.30
N LEU A 447 20.10 -15.64 16.82
CA LEU A 447 18.82 -14.94 16.94
C LEU A 447 17.70 -15.71 16.24
N GLY A 448 18.00 -16.47 15.18
CA GLY A 448 17.04 -17.37 14.54
C GLY A 448 16.47 -18.47 15.44
N TYR A 449 17.15 -18.82 16.54
CA TYR A 449 16.68 -19.80 17.52
C TYR A 449 16.21 -19.20 18.85
N ILE A 450 16.48 -17.92 19.10
CA ILE A 450 16.03 -17.27 20.32
C ILE A 450 14.53 -17.03 20.24
N LYS A 451 13.82 -17.28 21.35
CA LYS A 451 12.38 -17.05 21.48
C LYS A 451 12.10 -15.94 22.47
N ARG A 452 11.19 -15.04 22.11
CA ARG A 452 10.67 -14.02 23.03
C ARG A 452 9.60 -14.65 23.92
N GLU A 453 9.78 -14.56 25.23
CA GLU A 453 8.82 -14.95 26.26
C GLU A 453 8.42 -13.70 27.07
N ILE A 454 7.17 -13.66 27.52
CA ILE A 454 6.62 -12.52 28.27
C ILE A 454 6.11 -13.05 29.61
N TYR A 455 6.59 -12.44 30.69
CA TYR A 455 6.24 -12.80 32.06
C TYR A 455 5.45 -11.66 32.69
N LEU A 456 4.35 -11.98 33.38
CA LEU A 456 3.54 -10.98 34.09
C LEU A 456 4.10 -10.75 35.50
N PRO A 457 3.68 -9.68 36.20
CA PRO A 457 4.06 -9.47 37.59
C PRO A 457 3.76 -10.69 38.45
N ASN A 458 4.73 -11.04 39.31
CA ASN A 458 4.77 -12.21 40.18
C ASN A 458 4.89 -13.57 39.47
N ASP A 459 5.15 -13.61 38.16
CA ASP A 459 5.49 -14.88 37.50
C ASP A 459 6.89 -15.34 37.85
N VAL A 460 7.00 -16.62 38.22
CA VAL A 460 8.27 -17.28 38.48
C VAL A 460 8.87 -17.72 37.14
N VAL A 461 10.01 -17.12 36.77
CA VAL A 461 10.75 -17.43 35.53
C VAL A 461 11.58 -18.70 35.69
N ILE A 462 12.26 -18.82 36.83
CA ILE A 462 13.05 -19.98 37.23
C ILE A 462 12.73 -20.26 38.70
N ARG A 463 12.59 -21.53 39.07
CA ARG A 463 12.43 -21.95 40.45
C ARG A 463 13.64 -22.73 40.94
N TYR A 464 14.10 -22.44 42.15
CA TYR A 464 15.17 -23.19 42.81
C TYR A 464 14.90 -24.70 42.78
N GLY A 465 15.94 -25.48 42.46
CA GLY A 465 15.87 -26.94 42.39
C GLY A 465 15.33 -27.52 41.08
N GLU A 466 14.70 -26.73 40.22
CA GLU A 466 14.21 -27.21 38.91
C GLU A 466 15.35 -27.42 37.90
N PRO A 467 15.19 -28.34 36.92
CA PRO A 467 16.17 -28.55 35.88
C PRO A 467 16.30 -27.33 34.96
N LEU A 468 17.51 -26.80 34.83
CA LEU A 468 17.78 -25.60 34.05
C LEU A 468 18.02 -25.98 32.57
N THR A 469 17.06 -25.65 31.70
CA THR A 469 17.04 -26.11 30.29
C THR A 469 17.24 -25.00 29.26
N LYS A 470 17.22 -23.74 29.70
CA LYS A 470 17.29 -22.54 28.85
C LYS A 470 18.23 -21.51 29.48
N MET A 471 18.84 -20.69 28.62
CA MET A 471 19.48 -19.44 28.99
C MET A 471 18.53 -18.28 28.71
N TYR A 472 18.62 -17.20 29.49
CA TYR A 472 17.70 -16.08 29.49
C TYR A 472 18.44 -14.75 29.37
N TRP A 473 17.88 -13.80 28.62
CA TRP A 473 18.32 -12.42 28.53
C TRP A 473 17.15 -11.47 28.78
N VAL A 474 17.32 -10.50 29.66
CA VAL A 474 16.30 -9.50 29.97
C VAL A 474 16.35 -8.43 28.88
N SER A 475 15.27 -8.32 28.10
CA SER A 475 15.13 -7.25 27.10
C SER A 475 14.58 -5.98 27.73
N PHE A 476 13.50 -6.15 28.51
CA PHE A 476 12.76 -5.11 29.21
C PHE A 476 12.18 -5.68 30.50
N GLY A 477 12.29 -4.93 31.58
CA GLY A 477 11.64 -5.19 32.87
C GLY A 477 12.59 -5.65 33.97
N THR A 478 12.08 -5.63 35.20
CA THR A 478 12.85 -5.90 36.41
C THR A 478 12.46 -7.24 37.04
N LEU A 479 13.46 -8.06 37.38
CA LEU A 479 13.27 -9.38 37.99
C LEU A 479 13.92 -9.44 39.37
N ALA A 480 13.20 -9.92 40.37
CA ALA A 480 13.76 -10.22 41.68
C ALA A 480 14.41 -11.60 41.69
N VAL A 481 15.60 -11.68 42.29
CA VAL A 481 16.39 -12.91 42.40
C VAL A 481 16.46 -13.32 43.86
N TYR A 482 16.14 -14.58 44.11
CA TYR A 482 16.20 -15.21 45.42
C TYR A 482 17.21 -16.35 45.40
N TYR A 483 18.14 -16.38 46.35
CA TYR A 483 19.13 -17.46 46.45
C TYR A 483 18.70 -18.55 47.43
N GLY A 484 19.01 -19.79 47.07
CA GLY A 484 18.93 -20.92 47.98
C GLY A 484 17.50 -21.33 48.39
N PRO A 485 17.37 -22.33 49.27
CA PRO A 485 16.07 -22.81 49.75
C PRO A 485 15.34 -21.80 50.65
N ASN A 486 16.10 -20.89 51.28
CA ASN A 486 15.56 -19.91 52.24
C ASN A 486 14.84 -18.72 51.57
N SER A 487 14.85 -18.66 50.22
CA SER A 487 14.19 -17.61 49.42
C SER A 487 14.52 -16.19 49.89
N VAL A 488 15.81 -15.93 50.14
CA VAL A 488 16.30 -14.60 50.51
C VAL A 488 16.53 -13.80 49.24
N GLU A 489 15.89 -12.63 49.14
CA GLU A 489 16.07 -11.71 48.02
C GLU A 489 17.47 -11.12 48.08
N ILE A 490 18.24 -11.28 47.00
CA ILE A 490 19.66 -10.92 46.98
C ILE A 490 19.95 -9.75 46.05
N LEU A 491 19.28 -9.68 44.89
CA LEU A 491 19.50 -8.65 43.88
C LEU A 491 18.34 -8.60 42.87
N HIS A 492 18.37 -7.60 42.02
CA HIS A 492 17.47 -7.47 40.86
C HIS A 492 18.25 -7.62 39.55
N PHE A 493 17.62 -8.26 38.56
CA PHE A 493 18.07 -8.19 37.18
C PHE A 493 17.31 -7.10 36.43
N GLU A 494 18.05 -6.31 35.69
CA GLU A 494 17.55 -5.21 34.87
C GLU A 494 17.79 -5.48 33.37
N ASP A 495 17.37 -4.52 32.56
CA ASP A 495 17.52 -4.50 31.10
C ASP A 495 18.97 -4.76 30.64
N GLY A 496 19.21 -5.86 29.94
CA GLY A 496 20.53 -6.27 29.44
C GLY A 496 21.22 -7.35 30.26
N ASP A 497 20.71 -7.64 31.45
CA ASP A 497 21.18 -8.75 32.26
C ASP A 497 20.84 -10.10 31.63
N HIS A 498 21.63 -11.10 31.99
CA HIS A 498 21.45 -12.47 31.52
C HIS A 498 21.63 -13.45 32.67
N PHE A 499 20.90 -14.56 32.60
CA PHE A 499 20.91 -15.59 33.64
C PHE A 499 20.58 -16.97 33.05
N GLY A 500 20.69 -18.02 33.87
CA GLY A 500 20.47 -19.39 33.43
C GLY A 500 21.64 -20.00 32.64
N ASP A 501 22.77 -19.30 32.60
CA ASP A 501 24.02 -19.63 31.91
C ASP A 501 24.60 -21.00 32.34
N ARG A 502 24.32 -21.44 33.57
CA ARG A 502 24.67 -22.80 34.05
C ARG A 502 24.07 -23.93 33.23
N CYS A 503 22.98 -23.70 32.47
CA CYS A 503 22.40 -24.71 31.57
C CYS A 503 23.34 -25.10 30.42
N ILE A 504 24.27 -24.20 30.07
CA ILE A 504 25.25 -24.40 29.00
C ILE A 504 26.43 -25.21 29.53
N LEU A 505 26.79 -25.02 30.80
CA LEU A 505 28.03 -25.53 31.39
C LEU A 505 27.95 -26.98 31.89
N LYS A 506 26.85 -27.38 32.54
CA LYS A 506 26.70 -28.72 33.13
C LYS A 506 25.73 -29.59 32.36
N GLN A 507 26.06 -30.88 32.20
CA GLN A 507 25.18 -31.84 31.54
C GLN A 507 23.82 -32.02 32.25
N SER A 508 23.74 -31.68 33.53
CA SER A 508 22.55 -31.71 34.38
C SER A 508 22.64 -30.61 35.45
N GLY A 509 22.41 -29.35 35.07
CA GLY A 509 22.36 -28.22 35.99
C GLY A 509 20.96 -28.05 36.60
N THR A 510 20.86 -28.00 37.93
CA THR A 510 19.68 -27.51 38.64
C THR A 510 19.79 -26.01 38.88
N ALA A 511 18.65 -25.34 38.94
CA ALA A 511 18.57 -23.92 39.28
C ALA A 511 18.99 -23.70 40.74
N VAL A 512 19.93 -22.78 40.95
CA VAL A 512 20.38 -22.33 42.28
C VAL A 512 19.68 -21.05 42.76
N LEU A 513 18.86 -20.48 41.88
CA LEU A 513 18.11 -19.24 42.10
C LEU A 513 16.63 -19.48 41.84
N THR A 514 15.79 -18.74 42.53
CA THR A 514 14.42 -18.46 42.09
C THR A 514 14.36 -17.05 41.53
N VAL A 515 13.84 -16.88 40.31
CA VAL A 515 13.74 -15.58 39.64
C VAL A 515 12.27 -15.27 39.41
N VAL A 516 11.82 -14.11 39.88
CA VAL A 516 10.41 -13.69 39.83
C VAL A 516 10.31 -12.34 39.14
N SER A 517 9.35 -12.19 38.22
CA SER A 517 9.10 -10.92 37.55
C SER A 517 8.39 -9.94 38.48
N LEU A 518 8.95 -8.75 38.70
CA LEU A 518 8.29 -7.70 39.50
C LEU A 518 7.26 -6.92 38.67
N GLU A 519 7.53 -6.78 37.38
CA GLU A 519 6.66 -6.10 36.41
C GLU A 519 6.38 -6.98 35.19
N ILE A 520 5.78 -6.43 34.12
CA ILE A 520 5.68 -7.16 32.85
C ILE A 520 7.06 -7.15 32.20
N SER A 521 7.69 -8.32 32.10
CA SER A 521 9.04 -8.46 31.58
C SER A 521 9.08 -9.20 30.25
N GLU A 522 9.87 -8.70 29.30
CA GLU A 522 10.21 -9.37 28.06
C GLU A 522 11.56 -10.06 28.17
N ILE A 523 11.57 -11.38 28.08
CA ILE A 523 12.77 -12.19 28.27
C ILE A 523 12.99 -13.04 27.03
N TYR A 524 14.21 -12.99 26.51
CA TYR A 524 14.63 -13.79 25.37
C TYR A 524 15.24 -15.08 25.87
N THR A 525 14.83 -16.22 25.32
CA THR A 525 15.25 -17.54 25.78
C THR A 525 15.91 -18.33 24.67
N LEU A 526 16.96 -19.06 25.00
CA LEU A 526 17.61 -20.01 24.10
C LEU A 526 17.68 -21.37 24.77
N SER A 527 17.03 -22.36 24.15
CA SER A 527 17.02 -23.72 24.70
C SER A 527 18.37 -24.39 24.49
N ARG A 528 18.76 -25.22 25.45
CA ARG A 528 19.94 -26.07 25.33
C ARG A 528 19.93 -26.99 24.09
N LYS A 529 18.75 -27.39 23.60
CA LYS A 529 18.64 -28.16 22.35
C LYS A 529 19.11 -27.33 21.15
N ASP A 530 18.69 -26.07 21.10
CA ASP A 530 18.99 -25.15 20.01
C ASP A 530 20.45 -24.67 20.06
N ILE A 531 21.02 -24.53 21.27
CA ILE A 531 22.45 -24.22 21.46
C ILE A 531 23.35 -25.25 20.76
N LYS A 532 22.99 -26.54 20.78
CA LYS A 532 23.76 -27.60 20.11
C LYS A 532 23.79 -27.43 18.59
N HIS A 533 22.77 -26.82 17.99
CA HIS A 533 22.70 -26.57 16.56
C HIS A 533 23.59 -25.40 16.15
N CYS A 534 23.85 -24.47 17.06
CA CYS A 534 24.74 -23.34 16.83
C CYS A 534 26.21 -23.73 17.06
N LYS A 535 26.83 -24.61 16.25
CA LYS A 535 28.24 -25.06 16.47
C LYS A 535 29.27 -23.91 16.59
N LEU A 536 29.06 -22.79 15.90
CA LEU A 536 29.91 -21.59 15.96
C LEU A 536 29.75 -20.80 17.28
N PHE A 537 28.61 -20.95 17.97
CA PHE A 537 28.32 -20.35 19.29
C PHE A 537 29.24 -20.90 20.39
N ILE A 538 29.69 -22.15 20.24
CA ILE A 538 30.24 -22.95 21.35
C ILE A 538 31.66 -22.52 21.75
N ASN A 539 32.42 -21.84 20.89
CA ASN A 539 33.84 -21.61 21.19
C ASN A 539 34.12 -20.21 21.77
N GLU A 540 33.42 -19.18 21.30
CA GLU A 540 33.70 -17.79 21.68
C GLU A 540 32.76 -17.30 22.78
N MET A 541 31.45 -17.56 22.65
CA MET A 541 30.48 -17.22 23.68
C MET A 541 30.61 -18.11 24.92
N THR A 542 30.85 -19.41 24.78
CA THR A 542 30.97 -20.29 25.95
C THR A 542 32.13 -19.88 26.85
N LYS A 543 33.23 -19.34 26.31
CA LYS A 543 34.32 -18.78 27.11
C LYS A 543 33.89 -17.54 27.91
N ARG A 544 33.21 -16.59 27.24
CA ARG A 544 32.69 -15.37 27.90
C ARG A 544 31.63 -15.72 28.95
N VAL A 545 30.70 -16.60 28.61
CA VAL A 545 29.68 -17.11 29.53
C VAL A 545 30.33 -17.82 30.72
N LEU A 546 31.33 -18.67 30.50
CA LEU A 546 32.05 -19.34 31.58
C LEU A 546 32.63 -18.34 32.58
N GLN A 547 33.34 -17.33 32.10
CA GLN A 547 33.95 -16.30 32.93
C GLN A 547 32.89 -15.53 33.75
N ASP A 548 31.85 -15.01 33.07
CA ASP A 548 30.73 -14.32 33.73
C ASP A 548 30.02 -15.22 34.75
N THR A 549 29.86 -16.51 34.47
CA THR A 549 29.19 -17.45 35.40
C THR A 549 30.01 -17.68 36.66
N TYR A 550 31.35 -17.78 36.57
CA TYR A 550 32.21 -17.95 37.74
C TYR A 550 32.13 -16.74 38.67
N GLU A 551 32.24 -15.53 38.12
CA GLU A 551 32.13 -14.27 38.87
C GLU A 551 30.77 -14.14 39.56
N LYS A 552 29.67 -14.47 38.86
CA LYS A 552 28.31 -14.45 39.44
C LYS A 552 28.12 -15.42 40.59
N ILE A 553 28.69 -16.63 40.50
CA ILE A 553 28.54 -17.65 41.57
C ILE A 553 29.18 -17.17 42.86
N GLU A 554 30.36 -16.55 42.78
CA GLU A 554 31.06 -16.01 43.94
C GLU A 554 30.29 -14.84 44.55
N LEU A 555 29.82 -13.92 43.71
CA LEU A 555 28.98 -12.80 44.12
C LEU A 555 27.71 -13.26 44.85
N TYR A 556 27.00 -14.27 44.32
CA TYR A 556 25.75 -14.74 44.94
C TYR A 556 25.96 -15.38 46.31
N LYS A 557 27.05 -16.12 46.51
CA LYS A 557 27.40 -16.68 47.82
C LYS A 557 27.72 -15.58 48.84
N LEU A 558 28.52 -14.60 48.42
CA LEU A 558 28.86 -13.45 49.26
C LEU A 558 27.61 -12.67 49.69
N LEU A 559 26.69 -12.41 48.74
CA LEU A 559 25.45 -11.70 49.02
C LEU A 559 24.51 -12.51 49.94
N GLU A 560 24.46 -13.84 49.79
CA GLU A 560 23.70 -14.70 50.70
C GLU A 560 24.24 -14.62 52.14
N GLU A 561 25.56 -14.68 52.34
CA GLU A 561 26.20 -14.54 53.65
C GLU A 561 25.88 -13.19 54.30
N ILE A 562 25.96 -12.10 53.53
CA ILE A 562 25.64 -10.74 53.99
C ILE A 562 24.16 -10.61 54.39
N MET A 563 23.26 -11.24 53.65
CA MET A 563 21.81 -11.13 53.89
C MET A 563 21.33 -12.02 55.05
N LEU A 564 22.00 -13.16 55.29
CA LEU A 564 21.70 -14.05 56.42
C LEU A 564 22.21 -13.49 57.76
N ASP A 565 23.23 -12.63 57.75
CA ASP A 565 23.66 -11.90 58.94
C ASP A 565 22.73 -10.71 59.23
N LYS A 566 21.75 -10.91 60.12
CA LYS A 566 20.83 -9.86 60.61
C LYS A 566 21.56 -8.65 61.22
N GLY A 567 22.82 -8.80 61.64
CA GLY A 567 23.66 -7.70 62.12
C GLY A 567 24.20 -6.81 61.00
N ALA A 568 24.38 -7.35 59.79
CA ALA A 568 24.95 -6.64 58.64
C ALA A 568 23.94 -5.72 57.95
N GLN A 569 22.66 -6.08 57.86
CA GLN A 569 21.60 -5.20 57.32
C GLN A 569 21.55 -3.85 58.05
N ASN A 570 21.64 -3.87 59.39
CA ASN A 570 21.65 -2.65 60.21
C ASN A 570 22.97 -1.86 60.10
N ARG A 571 24.12 -2.54 59.92
CA ARG A 571 25.42 -1.88 59.70
C ARG A 571 25.52 -1.24 58.31
N ILE A 572 25.01 -1.91 57.28
CA ILE A 572 25.01 -1.40 55.89
C ILE A 572 24.04 -0.21 55.76
N LEU A 573 22.83 -0.29 56.36
CA LEU A 573 21.92 0.86 56.45
C LEU A 573 22.52 2.03 57.27
N ALA A 574 23.31 1.74 58.30
CA ALA A 574 24.01 2.76 59.10
C ALA A 574 25.22 3.37 58.37
N ASP A 575 25.97 2.57 57.59
CA ASP A 575 27.14 3.00 56.83
C ASP A 575 26.74 3.72 55.52
N LEU A 576 25.60 3.36 54.90
CA LEU A 576 24.95 4.11 53.81
C LEU A 576 24.48 5.49 54.27
N ARG A 577 23.84 5.57 55.46
CA ARG A 577 23.44 6.85 56.06
C ARG A 577 24.62 7.74 56.46
N LYS A 578 25.83 7.16 56.58
CA LYS A 578 27.07 7.87 56.94
C LYS A 578 28.01 8.10 55.75
N GLY A 579 27.67 7.66 54.54
CA GLY A 579 28.45 7.89 53.31
C GLY A 579 29.79 7.16 53.19
N ARG A 580 30.07 6.15 54.03
CA ARG A 580 31.43 5.56 54.16
C ARG A 580 31.73 4.36 53.26
N ILE A 581 30.80 3.92 52.43
CA ILE A 581 30.96 2.68 51.65
C ILE A 581 31.85 2.90 50.41
N LEU A 582 31.98 4.13 49.92
CA LEU A 582 32.85 4.47 48.78
C LEU A 582 34.33 4.70 49.16
N GLU A 583 34.69 4.66 50.45
CA GLU A 583 36.03 5.00 50.94
C GLU A 583 36.77 3.83 51.63
N ARG A 584 36.26 2.59 51.60
CA ARG A 584 37.03 1.45 52.14
C ARG A 584 38.06 0.96 51.12
N ASP A 585 39.33 1.23 51.44
CA ASP A 585 40.52 0.78 50.70
C ASP A 585 40.66 -0.76 50.61
N ASP A 586 39.89 -1.52 51.40
CA ASP A 586 39.92 -2.99 51.44
C ASP A 586 39.52 -3.68 50.11
N PHE A 587 38.90 -2.95 49.16
CA PHE A 587 38.53 -3.50 47.85
C PHE A 587 39.67 -3.50 46.81
N ARG A 588 40.80 -2.84 47.08
CA ARG A 588 41.95 -2.81 46.15
C ARG A 588 43.01 -3.88 46.42
N GLU A 589 43.07 -4.45 47.63
CA GLU A 589 44.16 -5.38 47.99
C GLU A 589 43.87 -6.86 47.70
N ASN A 590 42.64 -7.25 47.39
CA ASN A 590 42.30 -8.65 47.03
C ASN A 590 42.21 -8.90 45.51
N ILE A 591 42.61 -7.95 44.67
CA ILE A 591 42.66 -8.09 43.20
C ILE A 591 44.12 -7.96 42.67
N SER A 592 45.13 -8.15 43.53
CA SER A 592 46.53 -8.32 43.12
C SER A 592 47.02 -9.74 43.28
#